data_AF-A0A090MFT4-F1
#
_entry.id   AF-A0A090MFT4-F1
#
_cell.length_a   1.000
_cell.length_b   1.000
_cell.length_c   1.000
_cell.angle_alpha   90.00
_cell.angle_beta   90.00
_cell.angle_gamma   90.00
#
_symmetry.space_group_name_H-M   'P 1'
#
loop_
_entity.id
_entity.type
_entity.pdbx_description
1 polymer ?
#
loop_
_entity_poly.entity_id
_entity_poly.type
_entity_poly.pdbx_seq_one_letter_code
_entity_poly.pdbx_strand_id
1 'polypeptide(L)'
;MIGHILTSAARPLTYHRNETEDLGPEWGQSSVSFSMGLAIRHVLWIIAQRYTQELSAAIDAVKPGWSSSQSALDFFYLTVLPWGPIFQYRRRRYFSVASLAIRFLKQITKRQPLNIQNLIINEDRMSGPREESHPIGLIPFCIENPTLHIDHRINIWRNVTLRMGWPLSGLSLQYIACKVETVLTEEQIVVNELIQPHRVRQTFLQEVFFNWMVHVMELAGHGMPMDSYTLTLDGDPDLNYSTEMFTSFMKHEIAELSMNSDIVAQGMFASPEHLDHPFMTRQFMTEVCPVSDRSSLLQCNFTLDQPWDYKRIVEENDVEPHSIDLHHPHFADPGYFDVLTPSIHFLVIKLEYFDREWLTDSTDETIREYGDEEWITISSV
;
A
#
# COMPACT_ATOMS: atom_id res chain seq x y z
N MET A 1 35.25 20.38 6.52
CA MET A 1 35.05 18.96 6.17
C MET A 1 33.57 18.60 6.13
N ILE A 2 32.81 18.70 7.24
CA ILE A 2 31.36 18.43 7.30
C ILE A 2 30.56 19.21 6.25
N GLY A 3 30.78 20.53 6.15
CA GLY A 3 30.15 21.37 5.11
C GLY A 3 30.44 20.90 3.68
N HIS A 4 31.66 20.43 3.40
CA HIS A 4 32.03 19.92 2.07
C HIS A 4 31.33 18.60 1.73
N ILE A 5 31.16 17.70 2.71
CA ILE A 5 30.42 16.44 2.55
C ILE A 5 28.94 16.72 2.27
N LEU A 6 28.34 17.66 3.02
CA LEU A 6 26.96 18.10 2.82
C LEU A 6 26.74 18.72 1.43
N THR A 7 27.64 19.61 0.99
CA THR A 7 27.53 20.23 -0.34
C THR A 7 27.76 19.23 -1.48
N SER A 8 28.56 18.18 -1.25
CA SER A 8 28.75 17.10 -2.23
C SER A 8 27.58 16.12 -2.27
N ALA A 9 26.95 15.82 -1.13
CA ALA A 9 25.78 14.94 -1.04
C ALA A 9 24.48 15.62 -1.50
N ALA A 10 24.41 16.96 -1.44
CA ALA A 10 23.28 17.76 -1.90
C ALA A 10 23.40 18.24 -3.37
N ARG A 11 24.45 17.83 -4.10
CA ARG A 11 24.56 18.16 -5.54
C ARG A 11 23.71 17.18 -6.36
N PRO A 12 22.81 17.67 -7.21
CA PRO A 12 22.18 16.82 -8.21
C PRO A 12 23.28 16.24 -9.10
N LEU A 13 23.35 14.91 -9.21
CA LEU A 13 24.06 14.31 -10.33
C LEU A 13 23.33 14.78 -11.58
N THR A 14 24.01 15.58 -12.41
CA THR A 14 23.45 16.09 -13.66
C THR A 14 23.17 14.92 -14.60
N TYR A 15 21.99 14.35 -14.48
CA TYR A 15 21.30 13.62 -15.53
C TYR A 15 19.97 14.33 -15.70
N HIS A 16 19.72 14.86 -16.91
CA HIS A 16 18.53 15.63 -17.22
C HIS A 16 17.25 14.87 -16.86
N ARG A 17 16.60 15.23 -15.75
CA ARG A 17 15.17 15.03 -15.54
C ARG A 17 14.64 16.05 -14.53
N ASN A 18 13.44 16.51 -14.81
CA ASN A 18 12.83 17.74 -14.34
C ASN A 18 12.81 17.95 -12.82
N GLU A 19 12.97 19.22 -12.47
CA GLU A 19 12.90 19.83 -11.14
C GLU A 19 11.64 19.39 -10.38
N THR A 20 11.83 18.51 -9.39
CA THR A 20 11.03 18.47 -8.17
C THR A 20 12.00 18.40 -7.00
N GLU A 21 11.81 19.31 -6.04
CA GLU A 21 12.72 19.58 -4.92
C GLU A 21 12.76 18.43 -3.91
N ASP A 22 13.45 17.33 -4.23
CA ASP A 22 13.80 16.29 -3.24
C ASP A 22 15.31 16.29 -3.02
N LEU A 23 15.76 17.07 -2.03
CA LEU A 23 17.16 17.17 -1.59
C LEU A 23 17.55 15.99 -0.68
N GLY A 24 17.21 14.76 -1.07
CA GLY A 24 17.72 13.54 -0.45
C GLY A 24 19.12 13.21 -0.98
N PRO A 25 20.05 12.71 -0.15
CA PRO A 25 21.36 12.33 -0.66
C PRO A 25 21.26 11.06 -1.52
N GLU A 26 21.51 11.19 -2.83
CA GLU A 26 21.60 10.05 -3.75
C GLU A 26 22.99 9.40 -3.65
N TRP A 27 23.05 8.24 -2.99
CA TRP A 27 24.26 7.41 -2.97
C TRP A 27 24.19 6.41 -4.13
N GLY A 28 25.23 6.34 -4.96
CA GLY A 28 25.23 5.65 -6.25
C GLY A 28 24.82 4.17 -6.24
N GLN A 29 24.46 3.65 -7.42
CA GLN A 29 23.92 2.29 -7.64
C GLN A 29 24.94 1.30 -8.24
N SER A 30 26.18 1.24 -7.75
CA SER A 30 27.17 0.24 -8.17
C SER A 30 27.78 -0.55 -7.00
N SER A 31 28.28 -1.77 -7.23
CA SER A 31 28.82 -2.63 -6.17
C SER A 31 30.01 -2.02 -5.40
N VAL A 32 30.82 -1.18 -6.07
CA VAL A 32 31.91 -0.41 -5.44
C VAL A 32 31.38 0.77 -4.61
N SER A 33 30.17 1.24 -4.90
CA SER A 33 29.52 2.32 -4.14
C SER A 33 28.82 1.85 -2.86
N PHE A 34 28.48 0.57 -2.74
CA PHE A 34 27.85 0.00 -1.54
C PHE A 34 28.79 0.02 -0.32
N SER A 35 30.03 -0.47 -0.49
CA SER A 35 31.05 -0.46 0.58
C SER A 35 31.51 0.95 0.95
N MET A 36 31.58 1.86 -0.04
CA MET A 36 31.91 3.27 0.21
C MET A 36 30.74 4.01 0.90
N GLY A 37 29.49 3.65 0.60
CA GLY A 37 28.29 4.15 1.26
C GLY A 37 28.24 3.76 2.75
N LEU A 38 28.58 2.52 3.09
CA LEU A 38 28.68 2.05 4.48
C LEU A 38 29.77 2.78 5.27
N ALA A 39 30.96 2.99 4.67
CA ALA A 39 32.04 3.74 5.30
C ALA A 39 31.66 5.21 5.55
N ILE A 40 30.98 5.85 4.59
CA ILE A 40 30.49 7.23 4.72
C ILE A 40 29.41 7.32 5.81
N ARG A 41 28.45 6.39 5.83
CA ARG A 41 27.42 6.31 6.87
C ARG A 41 28.01 6.11 8.27
N HIS A 42 29.00 5.24 8.40
CA HIS A 42 29.69 5.02 9.67
C HIS A 42 30.38 6.30 10.16
N VAL A 43 31.07 7.01 9.28
CA VAL A 43 31.71 8.31 9.61
C VAL A 43 30.66 9.35 9.99
N LEU A 44 29.56 9.45 9.23
CA LEU A 44 28.46 10.38 9.52
C LEU A 44 27.76 10.06 10.84
N TRP A 45 27.59 8.78 11.18
CA TRP A 45 27.04 8.35 12.48
C TRP A 45 27.96 8.74 13.63
N ILE A 46 29.28 8.49 13.51
CA ILE A 46 30.25 8.94 14.53
C ILE A 46 30.20 10.46 14.68
N ILE A 47 30.07 11.20 13.58
CA ILE A 47 29.95 12.66 13.60
C ILE A 47 28.65 13.08 14.30
N ALA A 48 27.52 12.44 13.98
CA ALA A 48 26.23 12.76 14.59
C ALA A 48 26.20 12.50 16.10
N GLN A 49 26.91 11.47 16.57
CA GLN A 49 27.03 11.15 18.01
C GLN A 49 27.97 12.10 18.75
N ARG A 50 29.05 12.56 18.11
CA ARG A 50 30.09 13.39 18.76
C ARG A 50 29.87 14.90 18.60
N TYR A 51 29.20 15.31 17.54
CA TYR A 51 29.04 16.71 17.12
C TYR A 51 27.57 16.99 16.75
N THR A 52 26.65 16.58 17.62
CA THR A 52 25.20 16.64 17.33
C THR A 52 24.72 18.06 17.05
N GLN A 53 25.19 19.06 17.83
CA GLN A 53 24.76 20.45 17.67
C GLN A 53 25.31 21.07 16.38
N GLU A 54 26.58 20.80 16.06
CA GLU A 54 27.18 21.31 14.83
C GLU A 54 26.58 20.66 13.58
N LEU A 55 26.24 19.37 13.66
CA LEU A 55 25.58 18.67 12.56
C LEU A 55 24.15 19.17 12.36
N SER A 56 23.36 19.35 13.42
CA SER A 56 22.02 19.95 13.35
C SER A 56 22.05 21.36 12.75
N ALA A 57 22.99 22.20 13.19
CA ALA A 57 23.14 23.55 12.63
C ALA A 57 23.54 23.53 11.15
N ALA A 58 24.40 22.58 10.75
CA ALA A 58 24.78 22.41 9.35
C ALA A 58 23.62 21.87 8.50
N ILE A 59 22.79 20.99 9.04
CA ILE A 59 21.57 20.50 8.41
C ILE A 59 20.57 21.64 8.24
N ASP A 60 20.32 22.46 9.27
CA ASP A 60 19.42 23.60 9.18
C ASP A 60 19.91 24.68 8.20
N ALA A 61 21.23 24.81 8.03
CA ALA A 61 21.79 25.70 7.02
C ALA A 61 21.48 25.24 5.58
N VAL A 62 21.29 23.92 5.38
CA VAL A 62 20.93 23.32 4.08
C VAL A 62 19.42 23.16 3.94
N LYS A 63 18.71 22.88 5.04
CA LYS A 63 17.27 22.66 5.12
C LYS A 63 16.70 23.35 6.36
N PRO A 64 16.38 24.66 6.26
CA PRO A 64 15.93 25.44 7.41
C PRO A 64 14.73 24.84 8.12
N GLY A 65 14.82 24.70 9.44
CA GLY A 65 13.73 24.22 10.29
C GLY A 65 13.68 22.70 10.47
N TRP A 66 14.57 21.93 9.86
CA TRP A 66 14.62 20.48 10.02
C TRP A 66 14.83 20.04 11.47
N SER A 67 15.79 20.66 12.15
CA SER A 67 16.15 20.27 13.53
C SER A 67 15.06 20.57 14.57
N SER A 68 14.05 21.38 14.19
CA SER A 68 12.92 21.73 15.06
C SER A 68 11.87 20.62 15.16
N SER A 69 11.85 19.69 14.21
CA SER A 69 10.86 18.61 14.13
C SER A 69 11.47 17.22 13.96
N GLN A 70 12.73 17.11 13.55
CA GLN A 70 13.40 15.83 13.26
C GLN A 70 14.86 15.82 13.71
N SER A 71 15.43 14.64 13.97
CA SER A 71 16.82 14.54 14.42
C SER A 71 17.82 14.67 13.26
N ALA A 72 19.06 15.02 13.58
CA ALA A 72 20.16 15.01 12.62
C ALA A 72 20.49 13.59 12.10
N LEU A 73 20.15 12.55 12.88
CA LEU A 73 20.29 11.15 12.47
C LEU A 73 19.26 10.79 11.40
N ASP A 74 18.04 11.31 11.50
CA ASP A 74 16.97 11.08 10.52
C ASP A 74 17.31 11.68 9.15
N PHE A 75 18.02 12.82 9.12
CA PHE A 75 18.43 13.49 7.88
C PHE A 75 19.26 12.60 6.94
N PHE A 76 20.05 11.70 7.51
CA PHE A 76 20.92 10.77 6.78
C PHE A 76 20.49 9.30 6.91
N TYR A 77 19.31 9.04 7.50
CA TYR A 77 18.83 7.69 7.80
C TYR A 77 19.80 6.86 8.69
N LEU A 78 20.44 7.52 9.66
CA LEU A 78 21.46 6.95 10.55
C LEU A 78 20.90 6.46 11.90
N THR A 79 19.57 6.44 12.06
CA THR A 79 18.91 5.90 13.25
C THR A 79 19.01 4.38 13.36
N VAL A 80 19.43 3.70 12.29
CA VAL A 80 19.70 2.27 12.24
C VAL A 80 21.21 2.06 12.30
N LEU A 81 21.69 1.37 13.35
CA LEU A 81 23.11 1.05 13.50
C LEU A 81 23.55 0.06 12.41
N PRO A 82 24.78 0.16 11.88
CA PRO A 82 25.34 -0.83 10.94
C PRO A 82 25.59 -2.21 11.57
N TRP A 83 25.29 -2.35 12.87
CA TRP A 83 25.57 -3.53 13.68
C TRP A 83 24.27 -4.06 14.33
N GLY A 84 23.15 -3.94 13.63
CA GLY A 84 21.86 -4.44 14.08
C GLY A 84 21.79 -5.97 14.09
N PRO A 85 20.79 -6.56 14.76
CA PRO A 85 20.54 -8.00 14.67
C PRO A 85 20.37 -8.47 13.22
N ILE A 86 20.89 -9.66 12.95
CA ILE A 86 20.77 -10.36 11.69
C ILE A 86 19.58 -11.33 11.78
N PHE A 87 18.73 -11.30 10.76
CA PHE A 87 17.56 -12.15 10.70
C PHE A 87 17.55 -12.99 9.42
N GLN A 88 17.11 -14.24 9.55
CA GLN A 88 16.60 -15.00 8.41
C GLN A 88 15.12 -14.71 8.26
N TYR A 89 14.67 -14.56 7.02
CA TYR A 89 13.27 -14.29 6.73
C TYR A 89 12.63 -15.48 6.00
N ARG A 90 11.32 -15.59 6.09
CA ARG A 90 10.55 -16.50 5.23
C ARG A 90 9.24 -15.87 4.86
N ARG A 91 8.95 -15.74 3.56
CA ARG A 91 7.70 -15.13 3.10
C ARG A 91 6.49 -15.96 3.51
N ARG A 92 5.53 -15.32 4.17
CA ARG A 92 4.19 -15.84 4.41
C ARG A 92 3.35 -15.68 3.14
N ARG A 93 2.58 -16.71 2.82
CA ARG A 93 1.57 -16.66 1.75
C ARG A 93 0.20 -16.78 2.39
N TYR A 94 -0.67 -15.83 2.10
CA TYR A 94 -2.04 -15.82 2.59
C TYR A 94 -2.97 -16.36 1.51
N PHE A 95 -3.96 -17.12 1.94
CA PHE A 95 -5.10 -17.49 1.09
C PHE A 95 -6.16 -16.42 1.22
N SER A 96 -6.83 -16.13 0.12
CA SER A 96 -7.97 -15.21 0.12
C SER A 96 -9.06 -15.74 1.04
N VAL A 97 -9.60 -14.86 1.87
CA VAL A 97 -10.71 -15.21 2.77
C VAL A 97 -11.94 -15.58 1.96
N ALA A 98 -12.17 -14.98 0.79
CA ALA A 98 -13.22 -15.40 -0.13
C ALA A 98 -13.04 -16.85 -0.60
N SER A 99 -11.82 -17.25 -0.96
CA SER A 99 -11.51 -18.65 -1.32
C SER A 99 -11.73 -19.63 -0.16
N LEU A 100 -11.37 -19.23 1.06
CA LEU A 100 -11.61 -20.03 2.26
C LEU A 100 -13.12 -20.14 2.57
N ALA A 101 -13.87 -19.05 2.41
CA ALA A 101 -15.32 -19.03 2.57
C ALA A 101 -16.01 -19.96 1.58
N ILE A 102 -15.62 -19.95 0.30
CA ILE A 102 -16.12 -20.89 -0.71
C ILE A 102 -15.85 -22.34 -0.28
N ARG A 103 -14.63 -22.63 0.20
CA ARG A 103 -14.29 -23.98 0.67
C ARG A 103 -15.14 -24.38 1.87
N PHE A 104 -15.38 -23.48 2.81
CA PHE A 104 -16.24 -23.71 3.96
C PHE A 104 -17.69 -23.99 3.55
N LEU A 105 -18.27 -23.15 2.68
CA LEU A 105 -19.64 -23.32 2.19
C LEU A 105 -19.85 -24.63 1.43
N LYS A 106 -18.81 -25.13 0.73
CA LYS A 106 -18.83 -26.46 0.09
C LYS A 106 -18.80 -27.63 1.08
N GLN A 107 -18.27 -27.43 2.28
CA GLN A 107 -18.08 -28.49 3.28
C GLN A 107 -19.28 -28.67 4.21
N ILE A 108 -20.10 -27.63 4.38
CA ILE A 108 -21.31 -27.71 5.20
C ILE A 108 -22.43 -28.48 4.48
N THR A 109 -23.31 -29.14 5.24
CA THR A 109 -24.40 -29.94 4.66
C THR A 109 -25.32 -29.06 3.82
N LYS A 110 -25.88 -29.56 2.72
CA LYS A 110 -26.66 -28.78 1.74
C LYS A 110 -27.78 -27.88 2.31
N ARG A 111 -28.26 -28.16 3.53
CA ARG A 111 -29.31 -27.35 4.21
C ARG A 111 -28.75 -26.22 5.08
N GLN A 112 -27.50 -26.29 5.50
CA GLN A 112 -26.88 -25.28 6.36
C GLN A 112 -26.62 -23.94 5.65
N PRO A 113 -26.14 -23.89 4.38
CA PRO A 113 -25.98 -22.62 3.66
C PRO A 113 -27.28 -21.83 3.55
N LEU A 114 -28.42 -22.50 3.43
CA LEU A 114 -29.75 -21.89 3.34
C LEU A 114 -30.17 -21.15 4.62
N ASN A 115 -29.52 -21.41 5.76
CA ASN A 115 -29.79 -20.73 7.02
C ASN A 115 -28.79 -19.59 7.29
N ILE A 116 -27.76 -19.44 6.46
CA ILE A 116 -26.79 -18.34 6.57
C ILE A 116 -27.37 -17.15 5.83
N GLN A 117 -27.70 -16.08 6.56
CA GLN A 117 -28.21 -14.84 5.98
C GLN A 117 -27.10 -13.82 5.75
N ASN A 118 -26.07 -13.82 6.58
CA ASN A 118 -24.97 -12.85 6.49
C ASN A 118 -23.63 -13.58 6.57
N LEU A 119 -22.78 -13.33 5.59
CA LEU A 119 -21.40 -13.79 5.55
C LEU A 119 -20.48 -12.58 5.47
N ILE A 120 -19.66 -12.39 6.50
CA ILE A 120 -18.66 -11.33 6.55
C ILE A 120 -17.32 -11.93 6.12
N ILE A 121 -16.73 -11.38 5.05
CA ILE A 121 -15.42 -11.78 4.54
C ILE A 121 -14.47 -10.63 4.84
N ASN A 122 -13.54 -10.81 5.77
CA ASN A 122 -12.53 -9.81 6.10
C ASN A 122 -11.21 -10.14 5.40
N GLU A 123 -10.97 -9.57 4.23
CA GLU A 123 -9.63 -9.56 3.61
C GLU A 123 -8.76 -8.52 4.30
N ASP A 124 -8.14 -8.93 5.41
CA ASP A 124 -7.26 -8.08 6.20
C ASP A 124 -5.82 -8.05 5.68
N ARG A 125 -5.46 -8.96 4.77
CA ARG A 125 -4.12 -9.07 4.20
C ARG A 125 -4.18 -9.44 2.72
N MET A 126 -3.21 -8.92 1.98
CA MET A 126 -3.00 -9.32 0.59
C MET A 126 -2.79 -10.84 0.51
N SER A 127 -3.61 -11.48 -0.32
CA SER A 127 -3.52 -12.92 -0.55
C SER A 127 -2.92 -13.23 -1.94
N GLY A 128 -3.01 -14.48 -2.40
CA GLY A 128 -2.49 -14.91 -3.70
C GLY A 128 -2.97 -14.04 -4.88
N PRO A 129 -2.40 -14.22 -6.08
CA PRO A 129 -2.63 -13.31 -7.20
C PRO A 129 -4.12 -13.16 -7.55
N ARG A 130 -4.57 -11.91 -7.68
CA ARG A 130 -5.93 -11.50 -8.08
C ARG A 130 -7.04 -11.87 -7.10
N GLU A 131 -6.82 -11.56 -5.82
CA GLU A 131 -7.75 -11.76 -4.73
C GLU A 131 -9.14 -11.12 -4.95
N GLU A 132 -9.18 -10.01 -5.68
CA GLU A 132 -10.37 -9.29 -6.11
C GLU A 132 -11.31 -10.12 -6.99
N SER A 133 -10.80 -11.15 -7.68
CA SER A 133 -11.59 -12.03 -8.55
C SER A 133 -12.26 -13.20 -7.82
N HIS A 134 -11.77 -13.58 -6.64
CA HIS A 134 -12.26 -14.75 -5.92
C HIS A 134 -13.74 -14.71 -5.53
N PRO A 135 -14.37 -13.54 -5.25
CA PRO A 135 -15.80 -13.45 -4.98
C PRO A 135 -16.70 -14.00 -6.10
N ILE A 136 -16.21 -14.12 -7.34
CA ILE A 136 -16.94 -14.79 -8.44
C ILE A 136 -17.36 -16.22 -8.03
N GLY A 137 -16.52 -16.91 -7.25
CA GLY A 137 -16.83 -18.26 -6.77
C GLY A 137 -17.95 -18.33 -5.72
N LEU A 138 -18.42 -17.19 -5.20
CA LEU A 138 -19.53 -17.11 -4.24
C LEU A 138 -20.91 -17.03 -4.92
N ILE A 139 -20.95 -16.71 -6.21
CA ILE A 139 -22.19 -16.52 -7.00
C ILE A 139 -23.17 -17.71 -6.85
N PRO A 140 -22.75 -18.99 -6.99
CA PRO A 140 -23.67 -20.11 -6.86
C PRO A 140 -24.40 -20.16 -5.52
N PHE A 141 -23.75 -19.73 -4.43
CA PHE A 141 -24.35 -19.75 -3.09
C PHE A 141 -25.39 -18.64 -2.90
N CYS A 142 -25.17 -17.48 -3.50
CA CYS A 142 -26.16 -16.39 -3.51
C CYS A 142 -27.37 -16.72 -4.39
N ILE A 143 -27.18 -17.48 -5.46
CA ILE A 143 -28.28 -17.99 -6.30
C ILE A 143 -29.08 -19.06 -5.54
N GLU A 144 -28.41 -20.02 -4.89
CA GLU A 144 -29.06 -21.08 -4.12
C GLU A 144 -29.77 -20.55 -2.86
N ASN A 145 -29.21 -19.52 -2.23
CA ASN A 145 -29.81 -18.83 -1.08
C ASN A 145 -29.97 -17.32 -1.37
N PRO A 146 -31.13 -16.88 -1.89
CA PRO A 146 -31.39 -15.46 -2.16
C PRO A 146 -31.38 -14.56 -0.91
N THR A 147 -31.41 -15.13 0.29
CA THR A 147 -31.32 -14.38 1.55
C THR A 147 -29.89 -14.22 2.06
N LEU A 148 -28.92 -14.84 1.39
CA LEU A 148 -27.50 -14.70 1.71
C LEU A 148 -27.00 -13.35 1.22
N HIS A 149 -26.53 -12.54 2.15
CA HIS A 149 -25.77 -11.33 1.93
C HIS A 149 -24.30 -11.52 2.28
N ILE A 150 -23.42 -11.04 1.42
CA ILE A 150 -21.97 -11.10 1.56
C ILE A 150 -21.45 -9.68 1.75
N ASP A 151 -20.90 -9.41 2.93
CA ASP A 151 -20.19 -8.17 3.24
C ASP A 151 -18.69 -8.43 3.13
N HIS A 152 -18.12 -8.09 1.97
CA HIS A 152 -16.71 -8.28 1.67
C HIS A 152 -15.92 -7.02 2.06
N ARG A 153 -15.10 -7.12 3.08
CA ARG A 153 -14.34 -6.00 3.66
C ARG A 153 -12.88 -6.14 3.31
N ILE A 154 -12.32 -5.10 2.72
CA ILE A 154 -10.90 -5.04 2.35
C ILE A 154 -10.20 -3.96 3.18
N ASN A 155 -9.16 -4.34 3.90
CA ASN A 155 -8.32 -3.36 4.60
C ASN A 155 -7.42 -2.65 3.60
N ILE A 156 -7.63 -1.34 3.39
CA ILE A 156 -6.93 -0.62 2.33
C ILE A 156 -5.42 -0.55 2.60
N TRP A 157 -5.01 -0.37 3.85
CA TRP A 157 -3.60 -0.26 4.24
C TRP A 157 -2.84 -1.59 4.22
N ARG A 158 -3.51 -2.72 4.11
CA ARG A 158 -2.86 -4.04 4.01
C ARG A 158 -3.02 -4.68 2.64
N ASN A 159 -4.08 -4.34 1.90
CA ASN A 159 -4.33 -4.89 0.56
C ASN A 159 -3.85 -3.95 -0.56
N VAL A 160 -4.01 -2.63 -0.39
CA VAL A 160 -3.67 -1.65 -1.44
C VAL A 160 -2.20 -1.30 -1.39
N THR A 161 -1.67 -1.00 -0.20
CA THR A 161 -0.30 -0.51 -0.06
C THR A 161 0.78 -1.60 -0.08
N LEU A 162 0.43 -2.89 -0.22
CA LEU A 162 1.40 -3.99 -0.30
C LEU A 162 1.47 -4.71 -1.64
N ARG A 163 0.51 -4.47 -2.55
CA ARG A 163 0.76 -4.63 -3.99
C ARG A 163 1.93 -3.76 -4.48
N MET A 164 2.32 -2.78 -3.67
CA MET A 164 3.38 -1.78 -3.83
C MET A 164 4.82 -2.33 -3.79
N GLY A 165 5.06 -3.49 -4.38
CA GLY A 165 6.39 -3.84 -4.86
C GLY A 165 6.57 -3.33 -6.29
N TRP A 166 7.16 -2.13 -6.45
CA TRP A 166 7.77 -1.48 -7.64
C TRP A 166 7.17 -0.14 -8.10
N PRO A 167 8.04 0.70 -8.72
CA PRO A 167 7.99 0.87 -10.17
C PRO A 167 9.34 0.60 -10.85
N LEU A 168 9.34 -0.21 -11.93
CA LEU A 168 10.26 -0.14 -13.10
C LEU A 168 11.59 -0.96 -13.25
N SER A 169 11.98 -1.90 -12.39
CA SER A 169 13.08 -2.84 -12.65
C SER A 169 13.05 -4.12 -11.79
N GLY A 170 12.05 -4.99 -11.95
CA GLY A 170 12.21 -6.45 -11.71
C GLY A 170 12.64 -6.99 -10.33
N LEU A 171 12.71 -6.22 -9.24
CA LEU A 171 13.44 -6.64 -8.01
C LEU A 171 12.83 -6.34 -6.59
N SER A 172 11.54 -6.50 -6.21
CA SER A 172 11.06 -5.85 -4.92
C SER A 172 9.94 -6.51 -4.15
N LEU A 173 9.36 -7.58 -4.65
CA LEU A 173 8.76 -8.59 -3.76
C LEU A 173 9.24 -9.97 -4.15
N GLN A 174 9.47 -10.19 -5.44
CA GLN A 174 10.16 -11.38 -5.93
C GLN A 174 11.65 -11.38 -5.55
N TYR A 175 12.38 -10.27 -5.65
CA TYR A 175 13.80 -10.23 -5.24
C TYR A 175 13.97 -10.18 -3.73
N ILE A 176 13.13 -9.43 -3.00
CA ILE A 176 13.06 -9.56 -1.54
C ILE A 176 12.77 -11.03 -1.24
N ALA A 177 11.70 -11.67 -1.77
CA ALA A 177 11.45 -13.10 -1.52
C ALA A 177 12.60 -14.04 -1.94
N CYS A 178 13.27 -13.80 -3.08
CA CYS A 178 14.41 -14.58 -3.56
C CYS A 178 15.70 -14.34 -2.75
N LYS A 179 15.82 -13.19 -2.07
CA LYS A 179 16.89 -12.85 -1.11
C LYS A 179 16.43 -13.01 0.35
N VAL A 180 15.17 -13.29 0.63
CA VAL A 180 14.61 -13.41 1.99
C VAL A 180 14.68 -14.84 2.47
N GLU A 181 14.73 -15.81 1.56
CA GLU A 181 15.32 -17.11 1.87
C GLU A 181 16.82 -17.01 2.24
N THR A 182 17.42 -15.81 2.21
CA THR A 182 18.79 -15.51 2.65
C THR A 182 18.81 -14.60 3.89
N VAL A 183 20.01 -14.40 4.44
CA VAL A 183 20.27 -13.74 5.72
C VAL A 183 20.42 -12.22 5.53
N LEU A 184 19.62 -11.39 6.23
CA LEU A 184 19.65 -9.94 6.08
C LEU A 184 19.89 -9.22 7.42
N THR A 185 20.69 -8.15 7.40
CA THR A 185 20.82 -7.21 8.52
C THR A 185 19.66 -6.18 8.52
N GLU A 186 19.34 -5.60 9.68
CA GLU A 186 18.37 -4.49 9.75
C GLU A 186 18.75 -3.30 8.85
N GLU A 187 20.04 -3.07 8.64
CA GLU A 187 20.51 -2.03 7.72
C GLU A 187 20.26 -2.41 6.25
N GLN A 188 20.53 -3.65 5.82
CA GLN A 188 20.26 -4.06 4.44
C GLN A 188 18.78 -3.95 4.09
N ILE A 189 17.91 -4.22 5.06
CA ILE A 189 16.46 -3.98 4.95
C ILE A 189 16.23 -2.49 4.69
N VAL A 190 16.75 -1.63 5.55
CA VAL A 190 16.56 -0.18 5.46
C VAL A 190 17.14 0.35 4.14
N VAL A 191 18.39 0.03 3.80
CA VAL A 191 19.21 0.60 2.71
C VAL A 191 18.89 0.10 1.31
N ASN A 192 18.62 -1.19 1.13
CA ASN A 192 18.58 -1.73 -0.24
C ASN A 192 17.33 -1.37 -1.02
N GLU A 193 16.20 -1.01 -0.40
CA GLU A 193 14.98 -0.61 -1.12
C GLU A 193 13.83 -0.16 -0.19
N LEU A 194 14.10 0.06 1.11
CA LEU A 194 13.13 0.63 2.04
C LEU A 194 13.34 2.12 2.32
N ILE A 195 14.40 2.78 1.83
CA ILE A 195 14.59 4.25 1.96
C ILE A 195 13.86 5.06 0.87
N GLN A 196 12.63 4.70 0.55
CA GLN A 196 11.56 5.67 0.32
C GLN A 196 10.38 5.15 1.17
N PRO A 197 10.55 5.04 2.52
CA PRO A 197 9.85 4.05 3.36
C PRO A 197 8.39 4.37 3.59
N HIS A 198 7.98 5.56 3.21
CA HIS A 198 6.69 6.10 3.53
C HIS A 198 6.04 6.73 2.32
N ARG A 199 6.61 6.62 1.11
CA ARG A 199 5.99 7.20 -0.08
C ARG A 199 5.62 6.15 -1.09
N VAL A 200 4.38 6.22 -1.56
CA VAL A 200 3.78 5.31 -2.53
C VAL A 200 3.32 6.15 -3.72
N ARG A 201 3.57 5.72 -4.97
CA ARG A 201 3.02 6.46 -6.11
C ARG A 201 1.50 6.38 -6.09
N GLN A 202 0.85 7.51 -6.31
CA GLN A 202 -0.60 7.62 -6.30
C GLN A 202 -1.24 6.76 -7.40
N THR A 203 -0.64 6.70 -8.59
CA THR A 203 -1.13 5.86 -9.72
C THR A 203 -1.34 4.40 -9.34
N PHE A 204 -0.51 3.85 -8.45
CA PHE A 204 -0.67 2.47 -8.02
C PHE A 204 -1.82 2.29 -7.03
N LEU A 205 -2.04 3.25 -6.13
CA LEU A 205 -3.19 3.22 -5.22
C LEU A 205 -4.49 3.29 -6.03
N GLN A 206 -4.51 4.16 -7.05
CA GLN A 206 -5.61 4.30 -8.00
C GLN A 206 -5.82 3.00 -8.80
N GLU A 207 -4.75 2.38 -9.32
CA GLU A 207 -4.83 1.12 -10.08
C GLU A 207 -5.38 -0.04 -9.23
N VAL A 208 -4.93 -0.19 -7.99
CA VAL A 208 -5.41 -1.28 -7.12
C VAL A 208 -6.89 -1.06 -6.77
N PHE A 209 -7.28 0.17 -6.44
CA PHE A 209 -8.68 0.50 -6.22
C PHE A 209 -9.53 0.19 -7.46
N PHE A 210 -9.07 0.61 -8.64
CA PHE A 210 -9.76 0.34 -9.90
C PHE A 210 -9.88 -1.16 -10.20
N ASN A 211 -8.86 -1.96 -9.93
CA ASN A 211 -8.92 -3.42 -10.08
C ASN A 211 -10.04 -4.02 -9.22
N TRP A 212 -10.16 -3.61 -7.96
CA TRP A 212 -11.27 -4.03 -7.10
C TRP A 212 -12.63 -3.62 -7.67
N MET A 213 -12.73 -2.40 -8.19
CA MET A 213 -13.97 -1.93 -8.79
C MET A 213 -14.39 -2.74 -10.01
N VAL A 214 -13.47 -2.97 -10.95
CA VAL A 214 -13.73 -3.76 -12.16
C VAL A 214 -14.24 -5.15 -11.81
N HIS A 215 -13.59 -5.82 -10.86
CA HIS A 215 -14.01 -7.18 -10.48
C HIS A 215 -15.37 -7.20 -9.77
N VAL A 216 -15.73 -6.15 -9.02
CA VAL A 216 -17.08 -6.04 -8.46
C VAL A 216 -18.12 -5.85 -9.57
N MET A 217 -17.84 -5.04 -10.60
CA MET A 217 -18.72 -4.91 -11.76
C MET A 217 -18.84 -6.22 -12.54
N GLU A 218 -17.76 -6.99 -12.67
CA GLU A 218 -17.78 -8.31 -13.28
C GLU A 218 -18.68 -9.30 -12.52
N LEU A 219 -18.85 -9.17 -11.20
CA LEU A 219 -19.79 -10.01 -10.44
C LEU A 219 -21.21 -9.89 -11.01
N ALA A 220 -21.65 -8.68 -11.31
CA ALA A 220 -22.96 -8.44 -11.93
C ALA A 220 -23.04 -9.11 -13.31
N GLY A 221 -21.99 -8.96 -14.13
CA GLY A 221 -21.88 -9.60 -15.43
C GLY A 221 -21.91 -11.14 -15.38
N HIS A 222 -21.43 -11.74 -14.29
CA HIS A 222 -21.47 -13.18 -14.02
C HIS A 222 -22.75 -13.65 -13.31
N GLY A 223 -23.70 -12.76 -13.04
CA GLY A 223 -25.01 -13.11 -12.49
C GLY A 223 -25.11 -13.10 -10.96
N MET A 224 -24.19 -12.41 -10.26
CA MET A 224 -24.36 -12.13 -8.84
C MET A 224 -25.63 -11.31 -8.61
N PRO A 225 -26.56 -11.72 -7.73
CA PRO A 225 -27.64 -10.85 -7.30
C PRO A 225 -27.06 -9.65 -6.57
N MET A 226 -27.32 -8.43 -7.06
CA MET A 226 -26.68 -7.22 -6.54
C MET A 226 -27.03 -6.96 -5.06
N ASP A 227 -28.18 -7.43 -4.61
CA ASP A 227 -28.64 -7.37 -3.23
C ASP A 227 -27.86 -8.33 -2.30
N SER A 228 -27.15 -9.31 -2.86
CA SER A 228 -26.41 -10.31 -2.11
C SER A 228 -24.95 -9.94 -1.83
N TYR A 229 -24.45 -8.80 -2.31
CA TYR A 229 -23.03 -8.47 -2.20
C TYR A 229 -22.76 -6.99 -1.92
N THR A 230 -21.86 -6.70 -0.99
CA THR A 230 -21.33 -5.37 -0.66
C THR A 230 -19.81 -5.45 -0.59
N LEU A 231 -19.11 -4.46 -1.17
CA LEU A 231 -17.67 -4.25 -0.96
C LEU A 231 -17.48 -3.09 0.03
N THR A 232 -16.83 -3.34 1.15
CA THR A 232 -16.54 -2.33 2.18
C THR A 232 -15.03 -2.05 2.22
N LEU A 233 -14.65 -0.78 2.10
CA LEU A 233 -13.28 -0.30 2.27
C LEU A 233 -13.03 -0.01 3.76
N ASP A 234 -12.10 -0.73 4.35
CA ASP A 234 -11.68 -0.56 5.74
C ASP A 234 -10.40 0.28 5.82
N GLY A 235 -10.52 1.45 6.45
CA GLY A 235 -9.46 2.43 6.67
C GLY A 235 -8.59 2.18 7.89
N ASP A 236 -8.81 1.11 8.67
CA ASP A 236 -7.97 0.82 9.84
C ASP A 236 -6.50 0.58 9.43
N PRO A 237 -5.51 1.16 10.15
CA PRO A 237 -5.64 1.71 11.50
C PRO A 237 -5.84 3.23 11.57
N ASP A 238 -5.95 3.95 10.45
CA ASP A 238 -6.01 5.42 10.44
C ASP A 238 -7.11 5.95 9.52
N LEU A 239 -8.33 6.04 10.05
CA LEU A 239 -9.51 6.47 9.32
C LEU A 239 -9.37 7.88 8.76
N ASN A 240 -8.76 8.80 9.51
CA ASN A 240 -8.56 10.18 9.06
C ASN A 240 -7.60 10.23 7.88
N TYR A 241 -6.56 9.39 7.90
CA TYR A 241 -5.61 9.32 6.81
C TYR A 241 -6.18 8.60 5.58
N SER A 242 -7.12 7.67 5.78
CA SER A 242 -7.94 7.12 4.68
C SER A 242 -8.80 8.21 4.05
N THR A 243 -9.45 9.07 4.86
CA THR A 243 -10.15 10.26 4.36
C THR A 243 -9.22 11.17 3.57
N GLU A 244 -8.00 11.43 4.05
CA GLU A 244 -7.01 12.25 3.35
C GLU A 244 -6.61 11.64 2.00
N MET A 245 -6.28 10.35 1.96
CA MET A 245 -5.98 9.63 0.72
C MET A 245 -7.12 9.77 -0.29
N PHE A 246 -8.35 9.57 0.15
CA PHE A 246 -9.51 9.63 -0.75
C PHE A 246 -9.81 11.05 -1.21
N THR A 247 -9.65 12.05 -0.34
CA THR A 247 -9.93 13.46 -0.66
C THR A 247 -8.83 14.06 -1.54
N SER A 248 -7.59 13.62 -1.36
CA SER A 248 -6.40 14.20 -2.00
C SER A 248 -6.26 13.79 -3.47
N PHE A 249 -6.37 12.50 -3.81
CA PHE A 249 -6.17 12.05 -5.20
C PHE A 249 -7.16 10.99 -5.70
N MET A 250 -7.91 10.27 -4.83
CA MET A 250 -8.97 9.37 -5.31
C MET A 250 -10.24 10.11 -5.72
N LYS A 251 -10.45 11.32 -5.19
CA LYS A 251 -11.65 12.13 -5.41
C LYS A 251 -11.87 12.44 -6.88
N HIS A 252 -10.78 12.76 -7.58
CA HIS A 252 -10.75 12.94 -9.02
C HIS A 252 -11.22 11.67 -9.75
N GLU A 253 -10.56 10.54 -9.47
CA GLU A 253 -10.85 9.25 -10.14
C GLU A 253 -12.29 8.81 -9.96
N ILE A 254 -12.81 8.90 -8.73
CA ILE A 254 -14.18 8.52 -8.42
C ILE A 254 -15.19 9.48 -9.06
N ALA A 255 -14.88 10.78 -9.15
CA ALA A 255 -15.74 11.75 -9.84
C ALA A 255 -15.79 11.47 -11.34
N GLU A 256 -14.66 11.12 -11.96
CA GLU A 256 -14.58 10.69 -13.36
C GLU A 256 -15.41 9.43 -13.60
N LEU A 257 -15.22 8.40 -12.78
CA LEU A 257 -15.97 7.15 -12.87
C LEU A 257 -17.48 7.39 -12.63
N SER A 258 -17.85 8.39 -11.82
CA SER A 258 -19.24 8.79 -11.62
C SER A 258 -19.89 9.43 -12.85
N MET A 259 -19.10 9.93 -13.81
CA MET A 259 -19.62 10.39 -15.11
C MET A 259 -20.11 9.21 -15.98
N ASN A 260 -19.57 8.01 -15.75
CA ASN A 260 -19.98 6.82 -16.47
C ASN A 260 -21.34 6.32 -15.93
N SER A 261 -22.39 6.51 -16.74
CA SER A 261 -23.75 6.14 -16.36
C SER A 261 -23.92 4.66 -16.03
N ASP A 262 -23.10 3.78 -16.61
CA ASP A 262 -23.22 2.34 -16.39
C ASP A 262 -22.70 1.93 -15.01
N ILE A 263 -21.63 2.57 -14.50
CA ILE A 263 -21.10 2.34 -13.15
C ILE A 263 -22.17 2.70 -12.11
N VAL A 264 -22.80 3.88 -12.27
CA VAL A 264 -23.85 4.36 -11.38
C VAL A 264 -25.12 3.51 -11.52
N ALA A 265 -25.52 3.16 -12.75
CA ALA A 265 -26.70 2.34 -13.00
C ALA A 265 -26.58 0.91 -12.45
N GLN A 266 -25.37 0.35 -12.42
CA GLN A 266 -25.07 -0.93 -11.76
C GLN A 266 -25.04 -0.83 -10.23
N GLY A 267 -25.19 0.38 -9.67
CA GLY A 267 -25.22 0.63 -8.24
C GLY A 267 -23.85 0.59 -7.58
N MET A 268 -22.75 0.60 -8.33
CA MET A 268 -21.40 0.60 -7.77
C MET A 268 -21.17 1.85 -6.90
N PHE A 269 -21.63 3.01 -7.38
CA PHE A 269 -21.71 4.26 -6.65
C PHE A 269 -23.16 4.66 -6.39
N ALA A 270 -23.34 5.50 -5.38
CA ALA A 270 -24.63 6.11 -5.11
C ALA A 270 -24.94 7.12 -6.21
N SER A 271 -26.23 7.29 -6.51
CA SER A 271 -26.68 8.32 -7.45
C SER A 271 -26.06 9.68 -7.08
N PRO A 272 -25.58 10.49 -8.04
CA PRO A 272 -25.07 11.84 -7.77
C PRO A 272 -26.04 12.78 -7.04
N GLU A 273 -27.33 12.48 -7.04
CA GLU A 273 -28.37 13.23 -6.31
C GLU A 273 -28.57 12.73 -4.87
N HIS A 274 -27.92 11.61 -4.49
CA HIS A 274 -28.03 11.00 -3.18
C HIS A 274 -27.08 11.66 -2.17
N LEU A 275 -27.50 11.75 -0.91
CA LEU A 275 -26.69 12.34 0.17
C LEU A 275 -25.40 11.55 0.47
N ASP A 276 -25.40 10.27 0.14
CA ASP A 276 -24.26 9.36 0.35
C ASP A 276 -23.29 9.33 -0.85
N HIS A 277 -23.47 10.16 -1.88
CA HIS A 277 -22.56 10.16 -3.03
C HIS A 277 -21.12 10.56 -2.62
N PRO A 278 -20.07 9.78 -2.99
CA PRO A 278 -20.06 8.73 -4.01
C PRO A 278 -20.48 7.33 -3.52
N PHE A 279 -20.33 7.02 -2.24
CA PHE A 279 -20.79 5.79 -1.63
C PHE A 279 -20.88 5.94 -0.11
N MET A 280 -21.72 5.13 0.55
CA MET A 280 -22.08 5.29 1.96
C MET A 280 -20.90 5.07 2.93
N THR A 281 -20.79 5.96 3.92
CA THR A 281 -19.91 5.80 5.09
C THR A 281 -20.66 5.13 6.24
N ARG A 282 -20.09 4.04 6.75
CA ARG A 282 -20.61 3.25 7.85
C ARG A 282 -20.07 3.78 9.17
N GLN A 283 -20.90 3.78 10.21
CA GLN A 283 -20.47 4.23 11.53
C GLN A 283 -19.58 3.19 12.22
N PHE A 284 -19.92 1.89 12.08
CA PHE A 284 -19.14 0.80 12.67
C PHE A 284 -18.99 -0.37 11.72
N MET A 285 -17.80 -0.97 11.70
CA MET A 285 -17.54 -2.20 10.94
C MET A 285 -18.34 -3.39 11.46
N THR A 286 -18.85 -3.39 12.68
CA THR A 286 -19.69 -4.49 13.20
C THR A 286 -21.12 -4.47 12.65
N GLU A 287 -21.57 -3.35 12.11
CA GLU A 287 -22.90 -3.27 11.53
C GLU A 287 -22.96 -4.09 10.24
N VAL A 288 -24.15 -4.40 9.77
CA VAL A 288 -24.44 -4.85 8.39
C VAL A 288 -25.57 -3.96 7.93
N CYS A 289 -25.33 -3.12 6.92
CA CYS A 289 -26.38 -2.25 6.40
C CYS A 289 -27.43 -3.12 5.69
N PRO A 290 -28.71 -3.03 6.05
CA PRO A 290 -29.76 -3.70 5.30
C PRO A 290 -29.71 -3.28 3.83
N VAL A 291 -29.94 -4.23 2.92
CA VAL A 291 -29.92 -3.97 1.47
C VAL A 291 -30.90 -2.85 1.09
N SER A 292 -32.05 -2.76 1.77
CA SER A 292 -33.06 -1.72 1.54
C SER A 292 -32.57 -0.30 1.79
N ASP A 293 -31.56 -0.16 2.65
CA ASP A 293 -31.08 1.13 3.13
C ASP A 293 -29.76 1.51 2.43
N ARG A 294 -29.28 0.65 1.53
CA ARG A 294 -28.01 0.80 0.84
C ARG A 294 -28.14 1.70 -0.38
N SER A 295 -27.32 2.75 -0.44
CA SER A 295 -27.22 3.65 -1.58
C SER A 295 -26.32 3.13 -2.71
N SER A 296 -25.37 2.23 -2.40
CA SER A 296 -24.32 1.73 -3.31
C SER A 296 -23.73 0.39 -2.86
N LEU A 297 -23.21 -0.41 -3.79
CA LEU A 297 -22.47 -1.64 -3.49
C LEU A 297 -21.18 -1.37 -2.71
N LEU A 298 -20.51 -0.26 -3.01
CA LEU A 298 -19.33 0.19 -2.30
C LEU A 298 -19.75 0.89 -1.01
N GLN A 299 -18.97 0.68 0.05
CA GLN A 299 -19.11 1.34 1.35
C GLN A 299 -17.72 1.58 1.94
N CYS A 300 -17.60 2.43 2.96
CA CYS A 300 -16.36 2.59 3.74
C CYS A 300 -16.63 2.87 5.22
N ASN A 301 -15.60 2.82 6.07
CA ASN A 301 -15.69 3.20 7.50
C ASN A 301 -14.97 4.52 7.85
N PHE A 302 -14.58 5.30 6.85
CA PHE A 302 -13.97 6.63 7.01
C PHE A 302 -14.84 7.68 6.31
N THR A 303 -14.74 8.95 6.73
CA THR A 303 -15.53 10.02 6.12
C THR A 303 -15.01 10.35 4.72
N LEU A 304 -15.92 10.68 3.81
CA LEU A 304 -15.58 11.24 2.51
C LEU A 304 -15.95 12.72 2.42
N ASP A 305 -16.53 13.31 3.47
CA ASP A 305 -17.14 14.63 3.42
C ASP A 305 -18.24 14.71 2.35
N GLN A 306 -19.12 13.69 2.33
CA GLN A 306 -20.26 13.60 1.41
C GLN A 306 -21.28 14.73 1.63
N PRO A 307 -22.15 15.01 0.62
CA PRO A 307 -22.10 14.48 -0.74
C PRO A 307 -21.07 15.20 -1.61
N TRP A 308 -20.48 14.49 -2.57
CA TRP A 308 -19.60 15.08 -3.56
C TRP A 308 -20.37 15.73 -4.72
N ASP A 309 -19.94 16.92 -5.12
CA ASP A 309 -20.36 17.53 -6.38
C ASP A 309 -19.40 17.08 -7.49
N TYR A 310 -19.66 15.91 -8.07
CA TYR A 310 -18.77 15.34 -9.10
C TYR A 310 -18.63 16.24 -10.32
N LYS A 311 -19.67 17.00 -10.69
CA LYS A 311 -19.61 17.93 -11.83
C LYS A 311 -18.64 19.06 -11.55
N ARG A 312 -18.73 19.66 -10.36
CA ARG A 312 -17.78 20.69 -9.95
C ARG A 312 -16.35 20.14 -9.86
N ILE A 313 -16.18 18.92 -9.34
CA ILE A 313 -14.85 18.27 -9.27
C ILE A 313 -14.29 18.06 -10.69
N VAL A 314 -15.09 17.58 -11.63
CA VAL A 314 -14.71 17.38 -13.04
C VAL A 314 -14.34 18.70 -13.71
N GLU A 315 -15.14 19.76 -13.51
CA GLU A 315 -14.88 21.09 -14.05
C GLU A 315 -13.61 21.73 -13.48
N GLU A 316 -13.38 21.60 -12.17
CA GLU A 316 -12.22 22.18 -11.47
C GLU A 316 -10.90 21.49 -11.83
N ASN A 317 -10.95 20.22 -12.26
CA ASN A 317 -9.76 19.39 -12.54
C ASN A 317 -9.57 19.09 -14.04
N ASP A 318 -10.36 19.69 -14.93
CA ASP A 318 -10.30 19.49 -16.39
C ASP A 318 -10.35 17.99 -16.80
N VAL A 319 -11.26 17.26 -16.17
CA VAL A 319 -11.33 15.79 -16.29
C VAL A 319 -12.09 15.40 -17.55
N GLU A 320 -11.42 14.71 -18.47
CA GLU A 320 -12.07 14.15 -19.65
C GLU A 320 -12.69 12.77 -19.32
N PRO A 321 -13.91 12.47 -19.80
CA PRO A 321 -14.53 11.17 -19.57
C PRO A 321 -13.79 10.07 -20.35
N HIS A 322 -13.13 9.15 -19.65
CA HIS A 322 -12.56 7.96 -20.26
C HIS A 322 -13.56 6.80 -20.31
N SER A 323 -13.55 6.03 -21.41
CA SER A 323 -14.19 4.72 -21.42
C SER A 323 -13.42 3.80 -20.48
N ILE A 324 -14.14 3.01 -19.69
CA ILE A 324 -13.57 1.87 -18.93
C ILE A 324 -13.15 0.82 -19.97
N ASP A 325 -12.05 1.05 -20.68
CA ASP A 325 -11.41 -0.03 -21.41
C ASP A 325 -10.67 -0.86 -20.36
N LEU A 326 -10.76 -2.19 -20.44
CA LEU A 326 -10.16 -3.15 -19.49
C LEU A 326 -8.62 -3.09 -19.46
N HIS A 327 -8.04 -2.13 -20.16
CA HIS A 327 -6.62 -1.88 -20.27
C HIS A 327 -6.28 -0.54 -19.61
N HIS A 328 -5.76 -0.65 -18.38
CA HIS A 328 -5.07 0.36 -17.58
C HIS A 328 -5.47 1.82 -17.85
N PRO A 329 -6.29 2.44 -16.98
CA PRO A 329 -6.55 3.87 -17.07
C PRO A 329 -5.23 4.63 -17.20
N HIS A 330 -5.19 5.60 -18.11
CA HIS A 330 -4.08 6.55 -18.18
C HIS A 330 -4.19 7.51 -16.99
N PHE A 331 -3.81 7.05 -15.79
CA PHE A 331 -3.68 7.91 -14.64
C PHE A 331 -2.59 8.96 -14.94
N ALA A 332 -2.94 10.25 -14.86
CA ALA A 332 -1.92 11.30 -14.81
C ALA A 332 -0.97 10.99 -13.66
N ASP A 333 0.36 11.13 -13.81
CA ASP A 333 1.33 10.83 -12.74
C ASP A 333 1.22 11.88 -11.64
N PRO A 334 0.44 11.68 -10.55
CA PRO A 334 0.06 12.75 -9.64
C PRO A 334 1.06 12.83 -8.46
N GLY A 335 2.21 12.17 -8.60
CA GLY A 335 3.29 12.15 -7.64
C GLY A 335 3.18 11.02 -6.63
N TYR A 336 3.70 11.31 -5.43
CA TYR A 336 3.78 10.35 -4.33
C TYR A 336 2.83 10.74 -3.21
N PHE A 337 2.27 9.73 -2.53
CA PHE A 337 1.47 9.86 -1.33
C PHE A 337 2.25 9.32 -0.15
N ASP A 338 2.28 10.07 0.95
CA ASP A 338 2.89 9.62 2.18
C ASP A 338 1.99 8.56 2.83
N VAL A 339 2.53 7.47 3.36
CA VAL A 339 1.83 6.35 4.00
C VAL A 339 2.30 6.14 5.43
N LEU A 340 3.15 7.04 5.94
CA LEU A 340 3.55 7.05 7.34
C LEU A 340 2.67 7.99 8.13
N THR A 341 2.01 7.41 9.13
CA THR A 341 1.32 8.18 10.18
C THR A 341 1.75 7.66 11.54
N PRO A 342 1.40 8.34 12.64
CA PRO A 342 1.58 7.80 13.98
C PRO A 342 0.89 6.43 14.19
N SER A 343 -0.13 6.12 13.39
CA SER A 343 -0.91 4.88 13.45
C SER A 343 -0.48 3.86 12.37
N ILE A 344 0.09 4.32 11.26
CA ILE A 344 0.52 3.48 10.14
C ILE A 344 2.05 3.42 10.09
N HIS A 345 2.59 2.33 10.62
CA HIS A 345 4.01 2.00 10.47
C HIS A 345 4.19 1.06 9.27
N PHE A 346 4.46 1.64 8.10
CA PHE A 346 4.52 0.89 6.85
C PHE A 346 5.52 -0.28 6.86
N LEU A 347 6.66 -0.11 7.52
CA LEU A 347 7.64 -1.19 7.71
C LEU A 347 7.05 -2.35 8.53
N VAL A 348 6.30 -2.04 9.59
CA VAL A 348 5.63 -3.06 10.42
C VAL A 348 4.62 -3.83 9.58
N ILE A 349 3.80 -3.14 8.79
CA ILE A 349 2.82 -3.74 7.87
C ILE A 349 3.52 -4.66 6.86
N LYS A 350 4.64 -4.22 6.26
CA LYS A 350 5.45 -5.06 5.36
C LYS A 350 5.99 -6.30 6.05
N LEU A 351 6.49 -6.16 7.26
CA LEU A 351 7.06 -7.26 8.04
C LEU A 351 6.00 -8.29 8.49
N GLU A 352 4.71 -7.96 8.50
CA GLU A 352 3.63 -8.94 8.78
C GLU A 352 3.67 -10.15 7.81
N TYR A 353 4.20 -9.95 6.60
CA TYR A 353 4.24 -10.91 5.51
C TYR A 353 5.48 -11.81 5.54
N PHE A 354 6.26 -11.74 6.60
CA PHE A 354 7.45 -12.53 6.78
C PHE A 354 7.47 -13.16 8.18
N ASP A 355 7.84 -14.44 8.25
CA ASP A 355 8.43 -14.98 9.46
C ASP A 355 9.86 -14.41 9.56
N ARG A 356 10.29 -14.11 10.79
CA ARG A 356 11.65 -13.69 11.10
C ARG A 356 12.24 -14.59 12.16
N GLU A 357 13.44 -15.08 11.93
CA GLU A 357 14.23 -15.82 12.89
C GLU A 357 15.50 -15.02 13.18
N TRP A 358 15.72 -14.69 14.45
CA TRP A 358 16.96 -14.04 14.86
C TRP A 358 18.09 -15.06 14.75
N LEU A 359 19.16 -14.70 14.05
CA LEU A 359 20.33 -15.57 13.89
C LEU A 359 21.45 -15.18 14.85
N THR A 360 21.86 -13.92 14.80
CA THR A 360 22.97 -13.38 15.60
C THR A 360 22.96 -11.86 15.57
N ASP A 361 23.68 -11.22 16.48
CA ASP A 361 24.00 -9.81 16.34
C ASP A 361 25.08 -9.61 15.28
N SER A 362 25.00 -8.51 14.52
CA SER A 362 26.01 -8.21 13.51
C SER A 362 27.37 -7.92 14.16
N THR A 363 28.40 -8.56 13.65
CA THR A 363 29.82 -8.34 13.91
C THR A 363 30.56 -8.20 12.57
N ASP A 364 31.83 -7.75 12.57
CA ASP A 364 32.64 -7.68 11.35
C ASP A 364 32.77 -9.05 10.67
N GLU A 365 32.76 -10.11 11.47
CA GLU A 365 32.89 -11.50 11.02
C GLU A 365 31.58 -12.00 10.41
N THR A 366 30.44 -11.74 11.05
CA THR A 366 29.14 -12.16 10.51
C THR A 366 28.72 -11.32 9.30
N ILE A 367 29.13 -10.05 9.22
CA ILE A 367 28.94 -9.23 8.01
C ILE A 367 29.79 -9.77 6.85
N ARG A 368 30.99 -10.32 7.10
CA ARG A 368 31.76 -11.00 6.06
C ARG A 368 31.17 -12.36 5.66
N GLU A 369 30.57 -13.08 6.61
CA GLU A 369 29.92 -14.37 6.34
C GLU A 369 28.64 -14.21 5.51
N TYR A 370 27.79 -13.23 5.85
CA TYR A 370 26.47 -13.06 5.23
C TYR A 370 26.37 -11.89 4.24
N GLY A 371 27.30 -10.94 4.28
CA GLY A 371 27.23 -9.70 3.48
C GLY A 371 27.61 -9.84 2.01
N ASP A 372 28.30 -10.93 1.64
CA ASP A 372 28.76 -11.21 0.28
C ASP A 372 27.86 -12.19 -0.50
N GLU A 373 26.72 -12.64 0.06
CA GLU A 373 25.86 -13.65 -0.60
C GLU A 373 25.02 -13.08 -1.76
N GLU A 374 25.65 -13.02 -2.93
CA GLU A 374 25.04 -12.82 -4.25
C GLU A 374 24.56 -14.14 -4.90
N TRP A 375 24.18 -15.16 -4.12
CA TRP A 375 23.79 -16.46 -4.67
C TRP A 375 22.31 -16.53 -5.07
N ILE A 376 22.05 -16.21 -6.34
CA ILE A 376 20.93 -16.80 -7.08
C ILE A 376 21.31 -18.26 -7.35
N THR A 377 20.78 -19.19 -6.54
CA THR A 377 20.64 -20.57 -6.97
C THR A 377 19.20 -21.00 -6.73
N ILE A 378 18.39 -20.91 -7.79
CA ILE A 378 17.08 -21.55 -7.85
C ILE A 378 17.34 -23.06 -7.74
N SER A 379 17.02 -23.65 -6.58
CA SER A 379 16.71 -25.08 -6.52
C SER A 379 15.24 -25.23 -6.22
N SER A 380 14.52 -25.65 -7.26
CA SER A 380 13.11 -26.03 -7.24
C SER A 380 12.87 -27.21 -6.31
N VAL A 381 11.86 -27.11 -5.46
CA VAL A 381 10.99 -28.25 -5.10
C VAL A 381 9.54 -27.80 -5.15
#